data_AF-A0A255PF90-F1
#
_entry.id   AF-A0A255PF90-F1
#
_cell.length_a   1.000
_cell.length_b   1.000
_cell.length_c   1.000
_cell.angle_alpha   90.00
_cell.angle_beta   90.00
_cell.angle_gamma   90.00
#
_symmetry.space_group_name_H-M   'P 1'
#
loop_
_entity.id
_entity.type
_entity.pdbx_description
1 polymer ?
#
loop_
_entity_poly.entity_id
_entity_poly.type
_entity_poly.pdbx_seq_one_letter_code
_entity_poly.pdbx_strand_id
1 'polypeptide(L)'
;MAARHRAVLDQYRDAEGEVIEEKLREYDDARITTAIEASDHLDTVRNRLAHLLGPPAPSPFTLTFAGQERYAGEAPRSFVVNAMNLDDAARILAGLPSWHEWYLADAGAPDGRGADIIYLPEQSHPGLPTRGEYVDLRDEQEAAALPSTGVTRTSRARLSVPVTALPLAPAPASPAARTSH
;
A
#
# COMPACT_ATOMS: atom_id res chain seq x y z
N MET A 1 13.33 28.22 9.41
CA MET A 1 12.64 28.97 8.34
C MET A 1 11.34 29.60 8.84
N ALA A 2 10.36 28.80 9.27
CA ALA A 2 9.09 29.31 9.81
C ALA A 2 9.26 30.36 10.94
N ALA A 3 10.20 30.15 11.87
CA ALA A 3 10.52 31.13 12.90
C ALA A 3 11.06 32.47 12.35
N ARG A 4 11.84 32.44 11.26
CA ARG A 4 12.34 33.65 10.59
C ARG A 4 11.19 34.38 9.90
N HIS A 5 10.35 33.66 9.15
CA HIS A 5 9.18 34.25 8.49
C HIS A 5 8.23 34.89 9.50
N ARG A 6 8.00 34.22 10.62
CA ARG A 6 7.21 34.76 11.73
C ARG A 6 7.83 36.03 12.31
N ALA A 7 9.12 36.04 12.59
CA ALA A 7 9.83 37.24 13.06
C ALA A 7 9.84 38.41 12.05
N VAL A 8 9.74 38.13 10.75
CA VAL A 8 9.58 39.18 9.72
C VAL A 8 8.18 39.79 9.77
N LEU A 9 7.14 38.97 9.90
CA LEU A 9 5.75 39.44 9.96
C LEU A 9 5.42 40.13 11.29
N ASP A 10 6.03 39.68 12.39
CA ASP A 10 5.80 40.24 13.72
C ASP A 10 6.34 41.68 13.85
N GLN A 11 7.20 42.15 12.92
CA GLN A 11 7.64 43.57 12.88
C GLN A 11 6.54 44.54 12.48
N TYR A 12 5.46 44.04 11.87
CA TYR A 12 4.33 44.84 11.41
C TYR A 12 3.10 44.67 12.28
N ARG A 13 3.24 43.99 13.43
CA ARG A 13 2.16 43.75 14.39
C ARG A 13 2.35 44.58 15.65
N ASP A 14 1.24 44.98 16.26
CA ASP A 14 1.23 45.64 17.56
C ASP A 14 1.33 44.63 18.72
N ALA A 15 1.23 45.13 19.96
CA ALA A 15 1.34 44.31 21.17
C ALA A 15 0.16 43.33 21.32
N GLU A 16 -0.96 43.63 20.68
CA GLU A 16 -2.18 42.83 20.62
C GLU A 16 -2.11 41.77 19.50
N GLY A 17 -1.13 41.88 18.60
CA GLY A 17 -0.90 40.97 17.48
C GLY A 17 -1.64 41.36 16.20
N GLU A 18 -2.28 42.52 16.19
CA GLU A 18 -2.96 43.09 15.03
C GLU A 18 -1.97 43.80 14.11
N VAL A 19 -2.26 43.81 12.81
CA VAL A 19 -1.38 44.47 11.83
C VAL A 19 -1.55 45.98 11.96
N ILE A 20 -0.43 46.70 12.13
CA ILE A 20 -0.40 48.16 12.20
C ILE A 20 -0.95 48.72 10.87
N GLU A 21 -2.04 49.49 10.93
CA GLU A 21 -2.80 49.92 9.75
C GLU A 21 -1.93 50.71 8.75
N GLU A 22 -1.02 51.56 9.24
CA GLU A 22 -0.12 52.32 8.37
C GLU A 22 0.95 51.45 7.68
N LYS A 23 1.11 50.20 8.11
CA LYS A 23 2.08 49.22 7.61
C LYS A 23 1.44 48.05 6.88
N LEU A 24 0.13 48.10 6.63
CA LEU A 24 -0.61 47.00 6.01
C LEU A 24 -0.04 46.63 4.63
N ARG A 25 0.38 47.62 3.85
CA ARG A 25 0.96 47.38 2.52
C ARG A 25 2.29 46.63 2.61
N GLU A 26 3.19 47.08 3.47
CA GLU A 26 4.48 46.42 3.69
C GLU A 26 4.32 45.03 4.32
N TYR A 27 3.33 44.85 5.19
CA TYR A 27 2.97 43.55 5.74
C TYR A 27 2.52 42.58 4.65
N ASP A 28 1.67 43.02 3.72
CA ASP A 28 1.21 42.17 2.62
C ASP A 28 2.35 41.77 1.68
N ASP A 29 3.25 42.70 1.34
CA ASP A 29 4.43 42.41 0.53
C ASP A 29 5.35 41.38 1.24
N ALA A 30 5.56 41.54 2.55
CA ALA A 30 6.33 40.60 3.36
C ALA A 30 5.65 39.23 3.47
N ARG A 31 4.32 39.19 3.61
CA ARG A 31 3.51 37.97 3.66
C ARG A 31 3.58 37.20 2.35
N ILE A 32 3.48 37.88 1.21
CA ILE A 32 3.60 37.27 -0.12
C ILE A 32 5.02 36.70 -0.30
N THR A 33 6.05 37.49 0.00
CA THR A 33 7.45 37.08 -0.14
C THR A 33 7.75 35.84 0.70
N THR A 34 7.34 35.84 1.97
CA THR A 34 7.55 34.70 2.87
C THR A 34 6.76 33.46 2.45
N ALA A 35 5.56 33.63 1.90
CA ALA A 35 4.78 32.52 1.33
C ALA A 35 5.46 31.90 0.10
N ILE A 36 6.00 32.71 -0.81
CA ILE A 36 6.76 32.24 -1.98
C ILE A 36 7.98 31.46 -1.51
N GLU A 37 8.79 32.04 -0.61
CA GLU A 37 9.96 31.35 -0.06
C GLU A 37 9.57 29.99 0.57
N ALA A 38 8.49 29.94 1.35
CA ALA A 38 7.99 28.71 1.97
C ALA A 38 7.62 27.65 0.92
N SER A 39 6.98 28.06 -0.18
CA SER A 39 6.65 27.18 -1.30
C SER A 39 7.92 26.62 -1.96
N ASP A 40 8.89 27.47 -2.27
CA ASP A 40 10.17 27.05 -2.87
C ASP A 40 10.94 26.09 -1.96
N HIS A 41 10.88 26.32 -0.65
CA HIS A 41 11.47 25.42 0.33
C HIS A 41 10.78 24.06 0.34
N LEU A 42 9.45 24.01 0.29
CA LEU A 42 8.70 22.76 0.20
C LEU A 42 9.05 21.98 -1.07
N ASP A 43 9.15 22.65 -2.21
CA ASP A 43 9.57 22.01 -3.47
C ASP A 43 11.01 21.49 -3.38
N THR A 44 11.91 22.24 -2.75
CA THR A 44 13.28 21.78 -2.49
C THR A 44 13.30 20.53 -1.62
N VAL A 45 12.52 20.51 -0.54
CA VAL A 45 12.40 19.34 0.35
C VAL A 45 11.81 18.15 -0.39
N ARG A 46 10.74 18.36 -1.18
CA ARG A 46 10.10 17.34 -2.01
C ARG A 46 11.10 16.75 -3.00
N ASN A 47 11.83 17.59 -3.73
CA ASN A 47 12.82 17.15 -4.72
C ASN A 47 13.98 16.40 -4.06
N ARG A 48 14.44 16.87 -2.90
CA ARG A 48 15.50 16.18 -2.15
C ARG A 48 15.02 14.82 -1.62
N LEU A 49 13.79 14.75 -1.14
CA LEU A 49 13.18 13.50 -0.69
C LEU A 49 13.04 12.51 -1.85
N ALA A 50 12.56 12.97 -3.00
CA ALA A 50 12.48 12.17 -4.22
C ALA A 50 13.86 11.70 -4.71
N HIS A 51 14.89 12.53 -4.58
CA HIS A 51 16.26 12.13 -4.93
C HIS A 51 16.84 11.08 -3.97
N LEU A 52 16.56 11.21 -2.66
CA LEU A 52 17.08 10.30 -1.64
C LEU A 52 16.36 8.94 -1.64
N LEU A 53 15.04 8.94 -1.85
CA LEU A 53 14.24 7.71 -1.86
C LEU A 53 14.19 7.04 -3.24
N GLY A 54 14.61 7.75 -4.28
CA GLY A 54 14.41 7.34 -5.66
C GLY A 54 12.94 7.44 -6.09
N PRO A 55 12.64 7.11 -7.36
CA PRO A 55 11.26 6.96 -7.80
C PRO A 55 10.57 5.89 -6.94
N PRO A 56 9.31 6.10 -6.50
CA PRO A 56 8.58 5.05 -5.83
C PRO A 56 8.53 3.82 -6.75
N ALA A 57 9.09 2.72 -6.26
CA ALA A 57 9.05 1.45 -6.98
C ALA A 57 7.71 0.76 -6.68
N PRO A 58 7.11 0.06 -7.66
CA PRO A 58 5.99 -0.82 -7.40
C PRO A 58 6.34 -1.79 -6.26
N SER A 59 5.45 -1.90 -5.29
CA SER A 59 5.60 -2.78 -4.14
C SER A 59 4.43 -3.79 -4.12
N PRO A 60 4.56 -4.94 -3.46
CA PRO A 60 3.47 -5.90 -3.40
C PRO A 60 2.27 -5.30 -2.65
N PHE A 61 1.07 -5.53 -3.15
CA PHE A 61 -0.20 -5.25 -2.51
C PHE A 61 -1.05 -6.52 -2.51
N THR A 62 -1.72 -6.77 -1.39
CA THR A 62 -2.68 -7.85 -1.23
C THR A 62 -4.09 -7.29 -1.36
N LEU A 63 -4.90 -7.89 -2.23
CA LEU A 63 -6.31 -7.57 -2.43
C LEU A 63 -7.14 -8.82 -2.13
N THR A 64 -8.12 -8.67 -1.26
CA THR A 64 -8.90 -9.79 -0.73
C THR A 64 -10.35 -9.69 -1.14
N PHE A 65 -10.90 -10.79 -1.63
CA PHE A 65 -12.27 -10.88 -2.13
C PHE A 65 -12.94 -12.13 -1.56
N ALA A 66 -14.21 -12.00 -1.17
CA ALA A 66 -15.05 -13.14 -0.83
C ALA A 66 -15.97 -13.45 -2.01
N GLY A 67 -15.79 -14.61 -2.62
CA GLY A 67 -16.74 -15.17 -3.60
C GLY A 67 -17.81 -16.03 -2.92
N GLN A 68 -18.47 -16.88 -3.70
CA GLN A 68 -19.47 -17.87 -3.26
C GLN A 68 -18.93 -18.84 -2.19
N GLU A 69 -17.61 -19.01 -2.11
CA GLU A 69 -16.90 -19.79 -1.08
C GLU A 69 -17.32 -19.37 0.36
N ARG A 70 -17.75 -18.11 0.54
CA ARG A 70 -18.31 -17.59 1.80
C ARG A 70 -19.56 -18.34 2.28
N TYR A 71 -20.38 -18.86 1.37
CA TYR A 71 -21.58 -19.63 1.73
C TYR A 71 -21.26 -21.06 2.14
N ALA A 72 -20.11 -21.57 1.72
CA ALA A 72 -19.55 -22.86 2.16
C ALA A 72 -18.71 -22.75 3.45
N GLY A 73 -18.51 -21.52 3.97
CA GLY A 73 -17.67 -21.26 5.13
C GLY A 73 -16.17 -21.29 4.84
N GLU A 74 -15.78 -21.19 3.57
CA GLU A 74 -14.37 -21.13 3.16
C GLU A 74 -13.80 -19.71 3.36
N ALA A 75 -12.47 -19.65 3.48
CA ALA A 75 -11.76 -18.38 3.70
C ALA A 75 -11.76 -17.53 2.41
N PRO A 76 -11.83 -16.19 2.53
CA PRO A 76 -11.74 -15.30 1.38
C PRO A 76 -10.44 -15.48 0.60
N ARG A 77 -10.53 -15.39 -0.72
CA ARG A 77 -9.37 -15.45 -1.61
C ARG A 77 -8.60 -14.13 -1.67
N SER A 78 -7.29 -14.23 -1.47
CA SER A 78 -6.35 -13.11 -1.57
C SER A 78 -5.53 -13.19 -2.84
N PHE A 79 -5.32 -12.06 -3.51
CA PHE A 79 -4.47 -11.91 -4.70
C PHE A 79 -3.36 -10.89 -4.45
N VAL A 80 -2.17 -11.18 -4.94
CA VAL A 80 -1.00 -10.30 -4.79
C VAL A 80 -0.53 -9.78 -6.14
N VAL A 81 -0.38 -8.46 -6.25
CA VAL A 81 0.16 -7.75 -7.42
C VAL A 81 1.16 -6.68 -6.98
N ASN A 82 2.06 -6.24 -7.86
CA ASN A 82 2.92 -5.10 -7.61
C ASN A 82 2.22 -3.81 -8.06
N ALA A 83 2.09 -2.81 -7.18
CA ALA A 83 1.41 -1.56 -7.51
C ALA A 83 2.01 -0.38 -6.76
N MET A 84 1.52 0.83 -7.05
CA MET A 84 1.93 2.05 -6.36
C MET A 84 1.05 2.36 -5.14
N ASN A 85 -0.19 1.88 -5.15
CA ASN A 85 -1.21 2.04 -4.10
C ASN A 85 -2.34 1.01 -4.32
N LEU A 86 -3.32 0.97 -3.40
CA LEU A 86 -4.43 0.00 -3.47
C LEU A 86 -5.35 0.20 -4.69
N ASP A 87 -5.60 1.45 -5.12
CA ASP A 87 -6.44 1.72 -6.29
C ASP A 87 -5.77 1.25 -7.58
N ASP A 88 -4.47 1.48 -7.68
CA ASP A 88 -3.63 0.98 -8.78
C ASP A 88 -3.56 -0.55 -8.78
N ALA A 89 -3.42 -1.15 -7.59
CA ALA A 89 -3.46 -2.60 -7.43
C ALA A 89 -4.78 -3.19 -7.95
N ALA A 90 -5.92 -2.58 -7.59
CA ALA A 90 -7.23 -3.05 -8.02
C ALA A 90 -7.39 -2.95 -9.55
N ARG A 91 -6.90 -1.86 -10.16
CA ARG A 91 -6.90 -1.69 -11.61
C ARG A 91 -6.01 -2.72 -12.31
N ILE A 92 -4.79 -2.95 -11.81
CA ILE A 92 -3.86 -3.94 -12.36
C ILE A 92 -4.48 -5.33 -12.27
N LEU A 93 -4.99 -5.72 -11.09
CA LEU A 93 -5.62 -7.01 -10.87
C LEU A 93 -6.79 -7.26 -11.83
N ALA A 94 -7.65 -6.25 -12.02
CA ALA A 94 -8.77 -6.31 -12.94
C ALA A 94 -8.36 -6.43 -14.42
N GLY A 95 -7.07 -6.28 -14.76
CA GLY A 95 -6.53 -6.53 -16.09
C GLY A 95 -5.93 -7.92 -16.28
N LEU A 96 -5.78 -8.71 -15.21
CA LEU A 96 -5.07 -9.99 -15.25
C LEU A 96 -6.01 -11.15 -15.61
N PRO A 97 -5.67 -12.00 -16.59
CA PRO A 97 -6.43 -13.19 -16.96
C PRO A 97 -6.79 -14.11 -15.79
N SER A 98 -5.86 -14.43 -14.87
CA SER A 98 -6.15 -15.36 -13.77
C SER A 98 -7.21 -14.81 -12.81
N TRP A 99 -7.28 -13.49 -12.63
CA TRP A 99 -8.36 -12.87 -11.86
C TRP A 99 -9.70 -13.01 -12.57
N HIS A 100 -9.74 -12.79 -13.89
CA HIS A 100 -10.97 -12.96 -14.68
C HIS A 100 -11.46 -14.40 -14.70
N GLU A 101 -10.56 -15.38 -14.81
CA GLU A 101 -10.91 -16.80 -14.77
C GLU A 101 -11.59 -17.16 -13.44
N TRP A 102 -11.04 -16.67 -12.32
CA TRP A 102 -11.67 -16.84 -11.02
C TRP A 102 -13.01 -16.11 -10.91
N TYR A 103 -13.06 -14.85 -11.37
CA TYR A 103 -14.28 -14.05 -11.37
C TYR A 103 -15.41 -14.71 -12.18
N LEU A 104 -15.10 -15.26 -13.36
CA LEU A 104 -16.06 -15.95 -14.22
C LEU A 104 -16.47 -17.32 -13.66
N ALA A 105 -15.56 -18.04 -13.00
CA ALA A 105 -15.90 -19.28 -12.32
C ALA A 105 -16.93 -19.04 -11.21
N ASP A 106 -16.84 -17.92 -10.50
CA ASP A 106 -17.85 -17.50 -9.51
C ASP A 106 -19.15 -17.03 -10.18
N ALA A 107 -19.04 -16.26 -11.28
CA ALA A 107 -20.18 -15.76 -12.05
C ALA A 107 -21.03 -16.85 -12.74
N GLY A 108 -20.41 -17.98 -13.08
CA GLY A 108 -21.00 -19.08 -13.83
C GLY A 108 -21.90 -20.01 -13.01
N ALA A 109 -22.21 -19.66 -11.76
CA ALA A 109 -23.09 -20.43 -10.89
C ALA A 109 -24.52 -20.57 -11.48
N PRO A 110 -25.18 -21.73 -11.30
CA PRO A 110 -26.40 -22.13 -12.04
C PRO A 110 -27.65 -21.28 -11.77
N ASP A 111 -27.57 -20.34 -10.84
CA ASP A 111 -28.65 -19.44 -10.42
C ASP A 111 -28.72 -18.14 -11.24
N GLY A 112 -27.77 -17.90 -12.17
CA GLY A 112 -27.86 -16.83 -13.16
C GLY A 112 -27.79 -15.41 -12.60
N ARG A 113 -27.31 -15.25 -11.35
CA ARG A 113 -27.25 -13.97 -10.63
C ARG A 113 -25.98 -13.14 -10.90
N GLY A 114 -25.06 -13.64 -11.73
CA GLY A 114 -23.74 -13.04 -11.94
C GLY A 114 -22.79 -13.32 -10.77
N ALA A 115 -21.56 -12.79 -10.83
CA ALA A 115 -20.57 -13.01 -9.78
C ALA A 115 -21.02 -12.33 -8.48
N ASP A 116 -21.07 -13.09 -7.39
CA ASP A 116 -21.38 -12.57 -6.04
C ASP A 116 -20.08 -12.38 -5.28
N ILE A 117 -19.22 -11.51 -5.83
CA ILE A 117 -17.89 -11.22 -5.31
C ILE A 117 -17.94 -9.91 -4.52
N ILE A 118 -17.55 -9.99 -3.25
CA ILE A 118 -17.44 -8.85 -2.34
C ILE A 118 -15.97 -8.53 -2.12
N TYR A 119 -15.57 -7.30 -2.43
CA TYR A 119 -14.25 -6.79 -2.06
C TYR A 119 -14.19 -6.51 -0.55
N LEU A 120 -13.12 -6.97 0.12
CA LEU A 120 -12.91 -6.82 1.56
C LEU A 120 -11.75 -5.84 1.81
N PRO A 121 -12.02 -4.53 1.93
CA PRO A 121 -10.97 -3.52 2.09
C PRO A 121 -10.21 -3.66 3.41
N GLU A 122 -10.86 -4.14 4.48
CA GLU A 122 -10.23 -4.33 5.79
C GLU A 122 -9.17 -5.45 5.80
N GLN A 123 -9.24 -6.35 4.82
CA GLN A 123 -8.30 -7.45 4.62
C GLN A 123 -7.33 -7.20 3.46
N SER A 124 -7.43 -6.06 2.80
CA SER A 124 -6.58 -5.66 1.68
C SER A 124 -5.55 -4.65 2.17
N HIS A 125 -4.27 -4.86 1.88
CA HIS A 125 -3.20 -4.06 2.47
C HIS A 125 -1.93 -4.04 1.62
N PRO A 126 -1.05 -3.03 1.81
CA PRO A 126 0.30 -3.08 1.30
C PRO A 126 1.07 -4.28 1.87
N GLY A 127 1.92 -4.89 1.05
CA GLY A 127 2.73 -6.04 1.42
C GLY A 127 2.08 -7.38 1.05
N LEU A 128 2.79 -8.46 1.41
CA LEU A 128 2.33 -9.84 1.29
C LEU A 128 1.44 -10.20 2.48
N PRO A 129 0.45 -11.09 2.31
CA PRO A 129 -0.36 -11.55 3.42
C PRO A 129 0.52 -12.34 4.40
N THR A 130 0.31 -12.11 5.69
CA THR A 130 1.09 -12.78 6.75
C THR A 130 0.50 -14.13 7.15
N ARG A 131 -0.72 -14.43 6.71
CA ARG A 131 -1.48 -15.65 7.03
C ARG A 131 -2.40 -16.01 5.87
N GLY A 132 -2.75 -17.28 5.77
CA GLY A 132 -3.65 -17.81 4.74
C GLY A 132 -2.97 -18.12 3.42
N GLU A 133 -3.72 -18.72 2.51
CA GLU A 133 -3.30 -18.93 1.13
C GLU A 133 -3.62 -17.70 0.28
N TYR A 134 -2.78 -17.42 -0.70
CA TYR A 134 -2.98 -16.35 -1.64
C TYR A 134 -2.48 -16.75 -3.02
N VAL A 135 -3.03 -16.10 -4.04
CA VAL A 135 -2.62 -16.25 -5.43
C VAL A 135 -1.64 -15.11 -5.76
N ASP A 136 -0.39 -15.45 -5.98
CA ASP A 136 0.62 -14.49 -6.44
C ASP A 136 0.52 -14.31 -7.96
N LEU A 137 0.14 -13.10 -8.38
CA LEU A 137 -0.05 -12.75 -9.79
C LEU A 137 1.05 -11.80 -10.32
N ARG A 138 2.11 -11.57 -9.53
CA ARG A 138 3.19 -10.66 -9.92
C ARG A 138 3.95 -11.15 -11.16
N ASP A 139 4.15 -12.46 -11.30
CA ASP A 139 4.77 -13.04 -12.50
C ASP A 139 3.91 -12.84 -13.75
N GLU A 140 2.58 -12.97 -13.61
CA GLU A 140 1.63 -12.74 -14.70
C GLU A 140 1.57 -11.26 -15.09
N GLN A 141 1.61 -10.38 -14.10
CA GLN A 141 1.72 -8.94 -14.30
C GLN A 141 3.00 -8.57 -15.07
N GLU A 142 4.15 -9.13 -14.69
CA GLU A 142 5.41 -8.92 -15.40
C GLU A 142 5.33 -9.42 -16.84
N ALA A 143 4.70 -10.58 -17.07
CA ALA A 143 4.48 -11.13 -18.40
C ALA A 143 3.56 -10.24 -19.26
N ALA A 144 2.52 -9.65 -18.67
CA ALA A 144 1.60 -8.74 -19.34
C ALA A 144 2.24 -7.38 -19.69
N ALA A 145 3.27 -6.96 -18.94
CA ALA A 145 4.00 -5.71 -19.17
C ALA A 145 5.05 -5.80 -20.30
N LEU A 146 5.47 -7.00 -20.69
CA LEU A 146 6.43 -7.18 -21.78
C LEU A 146 5.71 -7.10 -23.14
N PRO A 147 6.12 -6.20 -24.06
CA PRO A 147 5.64 -6.25 -25.43
C PRO A 147 6.07 -7.57 -26.06
N SER A 148 5.16 -8.25 -26.74
CA SER A 148 5.37 -9.52 -27.47
C SER A 148 6.50 -9.41 -28.50
N THR A 149 7.75 -9.48 -28.04
CA THR A 149 8.90 -9.86 -28.84
C THR A 149 9.17 -11.31 -28.49
N GLY A 150 8.81 -12.18 -29.43
CA GLY A 150 8.83 -13.63 -29.25
C GLY A 150 10.21 -14.13 -28.85
N VAL A 151 10.35 -14.52 -27.58
CA VAL A 151 11.38 -15.44 -27.14
C VAL A 151 10.71 -16.44 -26.22
N THR A 152 10.65 -17.68 -26.69
CA THR A 152 10.13 -18.85 -25.98
C THR A 152 10.90 -19.01 -24.67
N ARG A 153 10.30 -18.64 -23.54
CA ARG A 153 10.84 -18.94 -22.21
C ARG A 153 10.08 -20.13 -21.63
N THR A 154 10.80 -21.23 -21.48
CA THR A 154 10.34 -22.49 -20.92
C THR A 154 9.60 -22.29 -19.60
N SER A 155 8.36 -22.77 -19.57
CA SER A 155 7.45 -22.76 -18.42
C SER A 155 8.12 -23.33 -17.18
N ARG A 156 8.28 -22.49 -16.14
CA ARG A 156 8.59 -22.96 -14.79
C ARG A 156 7.28 -23.02 -14.03
N ALA A 157 6.99 -24.19 -13.46
CA ALA A 157 5.70 -24.55 -12.87
C ALA A 157 5.22 -23.54 -11.81
N ARG A 158 3.91 -23.24 -11.85
CA ARG A 158 3.18 -22.49 -10.80
C ARG A 158 3.40 -23.18 -9.46
N LEU A 159 3.97 -22.47 -8.49
CA LEU A 159 4.05 -22.94 -7.11
C LEU A 159 3.04 -22.13 -6.29
N SER A 160 1.89 -22.73 -6.01
CA SER A 160 1.12 -22.38 -4.82
C SER A 160 2.06 -22.64 -3.63
N VAL A 161 2.45 -21.61 -2.89
CA VAL A 161 3.41 -21.76 -1.80
C VAL A 161 2.66 -22.02 -0.51
N PRO A 162 2.65 -23.26 0.04
CA PRO A 162 2.14 -23.48 1.39
C PRO A 162 3.11 -22.88 2.40
N VAL A 163 2.64 -21.94 3.22
CA VAL A 163 3.37 -21.51 4.41
C VAL A 163 3.27 -22.65 5.43
N THR A 164 4.29 -23.50 5.46
CA THR A 164 4.40 -24.56 6.47
C THR A 164 4.74 -23.91 7.81
N ALA A 165 3.79 -23.91 8.75
CA ALA A 165 4.04 -23.55 10.12
C ALA A 165 5.03 -24.55 10.75
N LEU A 166 6.17 -24.05 11.24
CA LEU A 166 7.07 -24.84 12.10
C LEU A 166 6.32 -25.22 13.39
N PRO A 167 6.37 -26.49 13.83
CA PRO A 167 5.75 -26.88 15.09
C PRO A 167 6.52 -26.29 16.26
N LEU A 168 5.78 -25.75 17.21
CA LEU A 168 6.25 -25.25 18.50
C LEU A 168 7.04 -26.35 19.21
N ALA A 169 8.34 -26.14 19.44
CA ALA A 169 9.15 -27.06 20.24
C ALA A 169 8.61 -27.10 21.68
N PRO A 170 8.33 -28.29 22.25
CA PRO A 170 8.00 -28.40 23.67
C PRO A 170 9.24 -28.14 24.53
N ALA A 171 9.10 -27.26 25.51
CA ALA A 171 10.14 -26.91 26.47
C ALA A 171 10.65 -28.15 27.25
N PRO A 172 11.96 -28.27 27.51
CA PRO A 172 12.47 -29.36 28.35
C PRO A 172 12.07 -29.17 29.81
N ALA A 173 11.32 -30.13 30.34
CA ALA A 173 11.04 -30.29 31.75
C ALA A 173 12.37 -30.51 32.51
N SER A 174 12.66 -29.67 33.50
CA SER A 174 13.73 -29.89 34.48
C SER A 174 13.14 -30.59 35.71
N PRO A 175 13.68 -31.75 36.13
CA PRO A 175 13.47 -32.23 37.49
C PRO A 175 14.78 -32.33 38.28
N ALA A 176 14.59 -32.12 39.59
CA ALA A 176 15.44 -32.51 40.73
C ALA A 176 16.52 -31.53 41.22
N ALA A 177 16.19 -30.86 42.33
CA ALA A 177 17.08 -30.79 43.48
C ALA A 177 16.28 -31.22 44.74
N ARG A 178 16.68 -32.34 45.34
CA ARG A 178 16.25 -32.76 46.69
C ARG A 178 17.16 -32.10 47.73
N THR A 179 16.58 -31.67 48.85
CA THR A 179 16.84 -32.12 50.24
C THR A 179 16.72 -30.97 51.24
N SER A 180 15.85 -31.13 52.24
CA SER A 180 16.13 -30.86 53.65
C SER A 180 14.96 -31.36 54.51
N HIS A 181 15.16 -32.46 55.23
CA HIS A 181 14.73 -32.61 56.62
C HIS A 181 15.48 -33.76 57.30
#